data_AF-A0AB39GEW8-F1
#
_entry.id   AF-A0AB39GEW8-F1
#
_cell.length_a   1.000
_cell.length_b   1.000
_cell.length_c   1.000
_cell.angle_alpha   90.00
_cell.angle_beta   90.00
_cell.angle_gamma   90.00
#
_symmetry.space_group_name_H-M   'P 1'
#
loop_
_entity.id
_entity.type
_entity.pdbx_description
1 polymer ?
#
loop_
_entity_poly.entity_id
_entity_poly.type
_entity_poly.pdbx_seq_one_letter_code
_entity_poly.pdbx_strand_id
1 'polypeptide(L)'
;MSFDLDPVWCEPPMIDQAHPEGLDDVSELLLRAELSAVFQPILWMHDDMLLGYEGLIRGPQGSPLRTPDRLFEAARARSLDIQVEHRACQVVIQRFAALNLPGRLFLNVSPMALLHAADGALDLIALLAETGLNPDRLVIEITEQDHGGFWADLPPAVTRLRAKGVQFAIDDLGSGFSNLGRWLDLRPEFIKTDKMFTAGIQDDLLRQQILRSICDIAIIAGAVVVAEGVETLDELACVADLGVACAQGYYIERPVAQPHRTHWSELSARLAERRLADTQEGLEPGGACDGTEGRALRLLRRTPCVAPSVSNEAVFELFRQHPELHTIPVVDDDVPVGALTRSNLIERFSLPYQRELYGAKPCRLFMNAAPLIIDMHTPLMTLSRWLAESEGHGLVHDFIITGQGRYLGIGTSQDLLQALNLLQQRAAQHANPLTQLPGNVPIDRQVKRFLADGQPFAVCYADLDDFKPFNDAFGYRRGDDVIRLLGRTLSAYAEAGQDFLGHIGGDDFILLFRSRDWRERCRRILDDFSKGMIQLLAEQGQAADGGYEAQDRRGERRRYGLPTLSLGAVQVEPGVYQSHHQIAQAASEAKAQAKKQAGPCLYVERRQPEQQPATQAA
;
A
#
# COMPACT_ATOMS: atom_id res chain seq x y z
N MET A 1 24.10 -71.92 2.34
CA MET A 1 25.53 -72.13 2.05
C MET A 1 25.65 -72.61 0.61
N SER A 2 26.48 -71.94 -0.19
CA SER A 2 27.13 -72.45 -1.42
C SER A 2 26.23 -72.67 -2.65
N PHE A 3 26.55 -72.28 -3.88
CA PHE A 3 27.58 -71.44 -4.53
C PHE A 3 27.09 -71.40 -6.00
N ASP A 4 27.06 -70.23 -6.65
CA ASP A 4 26.93 -70.12 -8.12
C ASP A 4 28.15 -69.36 -8.63
N LEU A 5 28.85 -69.98 -9.60
CA LEU A 5 29.94 -69.52 -10.46
C LEU A 5 29.46 -69.87 -11.87
N ASP A 6 29.56 -69.10 -12.96
CA ASP A 6 30.39 -68.01 -13.48
C ASP A 6 29.63 -67.51 -14.76
N PRO A 7 30.12 -66.61 -15.65
CA PRO A 7 31.16 -65.57 -15.55
C PRO A 7 30.67 -64.18 -16.03
N VAL A 8 31.39 -63.16 -15.57
CA VAL A 8 31.27 -61.75 -16.00
C VAL A 8 31.78 -61.59 -17.44
N TRP A 9 30.91 -61.14 -18.34
CA TRP A 9 31.29 -60.59 -19.64
C TRP A 9 31.67 -59.11 -19.45
N CYS A 10 32.95 -58.79 -19.61
CA CYS A 10 33.43 -57.42 -19.77
C CYS A 10 32.97 -56.88 -21.13
N GLU A 11 32.03 -55.93 -21.11
CA GLU A 11 31.80 -55.06 -22.26
C GLU A 11 32.94 -54.03 -22.37
N PRO A 12 33.38 -53.72 -23.60
CA PRO A 12 34.50 -52.81 -23.86
C PRO A 12 34.17 -51.39 -23.37
N PRO A 13 35.17 -50.56 -23.04
CA PRO A 13 34.92 -49.19 -22.64
C PRO A 13 34.17 -48.50 -23.78
N MET A 14 32.95 -48.04 -23.51
CA MET A 14 32.32 -47.06 -24.37
C MET A 14 33.28 -45.88 -24.43
N ILE A 15 33.82 -45.65 -25.62
CA ILE A 15 34.49 -44.43 -26.00
C ILE A 15 33.46 -43.33 -25.74
N ASP A 16 33.60 -42.66 -24.59
CA ASP A 16 32.83 -41.46 -24.32
C ASP A 16 33.23 -40.45 -25.39
N GLN A 17 32.25 -40.13 -26.22
CA GLN A 17 32.42 -39.27 -27.37
C GLN A 17 32.83 -37.91 -26.81
N ALA A 18 34.07 -37.51 -27.10
CA ALA A 18 34.63 -36.18 -26.92
C ALA A 18 33.58 -35.11 -26.56
N HIS A 19 33.35 -34.92 -25.25
CA HIS A 19 32.70 -33.71 -24.77
C HIS A 19 33.61 -32.55 -25.17
N PRO A 20 33.10 -31.54 -25.90
CA PRO A 20 33.92 -30.44 -26.35
C PRO A 20 34.52 -29.75 -25.11
N GLU A 21 35.84 -29.60 -25.10
CA GLU A 21 36.57 -28.79 -24.13
C GLU A 21 35.94 -27.38 -24.09
N GLY A 22 35.12 -27.08 -23.08
CA GLY A 22 34.37 -25.82 -23.07
C GLY A 22 33.70 -25.50 -21.75
N LEU A 23 34.21 -24.45 -21.07
CA LEU A 23 33.43 -23.52 -20.24
C LEU A 23 32.82 -24.05 -18.91
N ASP A 24 33.40 -25.08 -18.30
CA ASP A 24 32.91 -25.66 -17.02
C ASP A 24 33.80 -25.34 -15.78
N ASP A 25 34.91 -24.61 -15.94
CA ASP A 25 35.75 -24.18 -14.83
C ASP A 25 35.57 -22.69 -14.51
N VAL A 26 35.11 -22.40 -13.29
CA VAL A 26 34.94 -21.05 -12.75
C VAL A 26 36.25 -20.26 -12.76
N SER A 27 37.39 -20.94 -12.59
CA SER A 27 38.72 -20.33 -12.61
C SER A 27 39.06 -19.78 -14.01
N GLU A 28 38.75 -20.54 -15.07
CA GLU A 28 38.92 -20.08 -16.45
C GLU A 28 37.94 -18.95 -16.80
N LEU A 29 36.71 -19.02 -16.28
CA LEU A 29 35.68 -18.01 -16.50
C LEU A 29 36.11 -16.64 -15.94
N LEU A 30 36.71 -16.62 -14.75
CA LEU A 30 37.31 -15.42 -14.16
C LEU A 30 38.47 -14.87 -15.01
N LEU A 31 39.30 -15.74 -15.58
CA LEU A 31 40.44 -15.35 -16.43
C LEU A 31 39.99 -14.83 -17.81
N ARG A 32 38.93 -15.39 -18.40
CA ARG A 32 38.45 -15.06 -19.76
C ARG A 32 37.43 -13.92 -19.78
N ALA A 33 36.97 -13.44 -18.62
CA ALA A 33 36.02 -12.34 -18.48
C ALA A 33 34.68 -12.55 -19.22
N GLU A 34 34.17 -13.79 -19.23
CA GLU A 34 32.98 -14.18 -20.00
C GLU A 34 31.65 -14.01 -19.23
N LEU A 35 31.69 -13.26 -18.12
CA LEU A 35 30.48 -12.87 -17.41
C LEU A 35 29.76 -11.75 -18.16
N SER A 36 28.43 -11.82 -18.16
CA SER A 36 27.55 -10.82 -18.77
C SER A 36 26.48 -10.38 -17.77
N ALA A 37 26.04 -9.13 -17.86
CA ALA A 37 24.94 -8.62 -17.04
C ALA A 37 23.66 -8.50 -17.87
N VAL A 38 22.53 -8.84 -17.23
CA VAL A 38 21.18 -8.53 -17.69
C VAL A 38 20.49 -7.69 -16.63
N PHE A 39 19.48 -6.92 -17.03
CA PHE A 39 18.79 -5.96 -16.18
C PHE A 39 17.30 -6.21 -16.21
N GLN A 40 16.67 -6.13 -15.04
CA GLN A 40 15.22 -6.17 -14.92
C GLN A 40 14.71 -4.86 -14.31
N PRO A 41 13.74 -4.18 -14.93
CA PRO A 41 13.23 -2.91 -14.42
C PRO A 41 12.41 -3.09 -13.14
N ILE A 42 12.48 -2.08 -12.30
CA ILE A 42 11.65 -1.88 -11.11
C ILE A 42 10.89 -0.57 -11.32
N LEU A 43 9.57 -0.61 -11.22
CA LEU A 43 8.70 0.52 -11.55
C LEU A 43 7.96 1.03 -10.31
N TRP A 44 7.75 2.35 -10.25
CA TRP A 44 6.78 2.98 -9.36
C TRP A 44 5.36 2.71 -9.87
N MET A 45 4.50 2.25 -8.97
CA MET A 45 3.14 1.82 -9.31
C MET A 45 2.16 2.96 -9.58
N HIS A 46 2.47 4.20 -9.18
CA HIS A 46 1.53 5.33 -9.29
C HIS A 46 1.72 6.19 -10.55
N ASP A 47 2.91 6.19 -11.18
CA ASP A 47 3.25 7.07 -12.32
C ASP A 47 3.96 6.34 -13.49
N ASP A 48 4.03 5.01 -13.48
CA ASP A 48 4.85 4.19 -14.40
C ASP A 48 6.33 4.62 -14.49
N MET A 49 6.80 5.35 -13.49
CA MET A 49 8.14 5.88 -13.47
C MET A 49 9.12 4.77 -13.12
N LEU A 50 10.16 4.64 -13.91
CA LEU A 50 11.26 3.74 -13.63
C LEU A 50 11.96 4.15 -12.33
N LEU A 51 11.90 3.30 -11.30
CA LEU A 51 12.73 3.44 -10.10
C LEU A 51 14.18 3.12 -10.42
N GLY A 52 14.41 2.02 -11.14
CA GLY A 52 15.74 1.50 -11.40
C GLY A 52 15.71 0.12 -12.04
N TYR A 53 16.84 -0.56 -11.98
CA TYR A 53 17.00 -1.91 -12.50
C TYR A 53 17.71 -2.80 -11.50
N GLU A 54 17.25 -4.03 -11.36
CA GLU A 54 18.03 -5.09 -10.75
C GLU A 54 19.06 -5.63 -11.75
N GLY A 55 20.33 -5.57 -11.37
CA GLY A 55 21.46 -6.04 -12.13
C GLY A 55 21.76 -7.50 -11.82
N LEU A 56 21.55 -8.37 -12.80
CA LEU A 56 21.68 -9.82 -12.64
C LEU A 56 22.85 -10.35 -13.48
N ILE A 57 23.74 -11.08 -12.82
CA ILE A 57 24.87 -11.72 -13.51
C ILE A 57 24.43 -12.95 -14.30
N ARG A 58 25.14 -13.25 -15.38
CA ARG A 58 24.97 -14.46 -16.16
C ARG A 58 26.32 -14.97 -16.66
N GLY A 59 26.53 -16.28 -16.53
CA GLY A 59 27.69 -16.96 -17.11
C GLY A 59 27.60 -17.09 -18.65
N PRO A 60 28.56 -17.80 -19.27
CA PRO A 60 28.62 -17.99 -20.72
C PRO A 60 27.34 -18.60 -21.30
N GLN A 61 26.95 -18.17 -22.50
CA GLN A 61 25.81 -18.73 -23.20
C GLN A 61 26.11 -20.18 -23.61
N GLY A 62 25.18 -21.10 -23.34
CA GLY A 62 25.35 -22.53 -23.62
C GLY A 62 26.14 -23.31 -22.55
N SER A 63 26.62 -22.66 -21.49
CA SER A 63 27.27 -23.32 -20.35
C SER A 63 26.27 -23.66 -19.23
N PRO A 64 26.47 -24.77 -18.48
CA PRO A 64 25.76 -25.05 -17.23
C PRO A 64 25.89 -23.93 -16.18
N LEU A 65 26.95 -23.11 -16.27
CA LEU A 65 27.22 -21.97 -15.38
C LEU A 65 26.46 -20.69 -15.80
N ARG A 66 25.55 -20.77 -16.77
CA ARG A 66 24.79 -19.60 -17.25
C ARG A 66 23.96 -18.94 -16.15
N THR A 67 23.33 -19.73 -15.28
CA THR A 67 22.47 -19.26 -14.19
C THR A 67 23.28 -18.90 -12.95
N PRO A 68 22.94 -17.82 -12.21
CA PRO A 68 23.62 -17.42 -10.98
C PRO A 68 23.79 -18.55 -9.97
N ASP A 69 22.74 -19.32 -9.69
CA ASP A 69 22.78 -20.38 -8.66
C ASP A 69 23.89 -21.39 -8.92
N ARG A 70 23.95 -21.92 -10.16
CA ARG A 70 24.99 -22.86 -10.60
C ARG A 70 26.38 -22.23 -10.61
N LEU A 71 26.49 -20.97 -11.02
CA LEU A 71 27.76 -20.23 -11.02
C LEU A 71 28.32 -20.09 -9.61
N PHE A 72 27.50 -19.63 -8.65
CA PHE A 72 27.92 -19.43 -7.26
C PHE A 72 28.09 -20.75 -6.51
N GLU A 73 27.31 -21.79 -6.82
CA GLU A 73 27.53 -23.14 -6.31
C GLU A 73 28.91 -23.68 -6.76
N ALA A 74 29.23 -23.57 -8.06
CA ALA A 74 30.53 -24.00 -8.59
C ALA A 74 31.70 -23.17 -8.05
N ALA A 75 31.48 -21.88 -7.76
CA ALA A 75 32.47 -21.01 -7.14
C ALA A 75 32.73 -21.38 -5.68
N ARG A 76 31.67 -21.63 -4.90
CA ARG A 76 31.77 -22.10 -3.51
C ARG A 76 32.51 -23.43 -3.39
N ALA A 77 32.24 -24.38 -4.30
CA ALA A 77 32.95 -25.66 -4.35
C ALA A 77 34.48 -25.51 -4.54
N ARG A 78 34.94 -24.35 -5.02
CA ARG A 78 36.35 -24.01 -5.23
C ARG A 78 36.86 -22.89 -4.31
N SER A 79 36.06 -22.41 -3.37
CA SER A 79 36.38 -21.25 -2.50
C SER A 79 36.73 -19.97 -3.28
N LEU A 80 36.08 -19.76 -4.43
CA LEU A 80 36.22 -18.58 -5.28
C LEU A 80 34.97 -17.70 -5.27
N ASP A 81 34.01 -17.99 -4.41
CA ASP A 81 32.70 -17.33 -4.30
C ASP A 81 32.80 -15.81 -4.17
N ILE A 82 33.61 -15.31 -3.23
CA ILE A 82 33.84 -13.86 -3.07
C ILE A 82 34.50 -13.23 -4.30
N GLN A 83 35.44 -13.92 -4.94
CA GLN A 83 36.13 -13.39 -6.13
C GLN A 83 35.19 -13.30 -7.33
N VAL A 84 34.34 -14.32 -7.50
CA VAL A 84 33.28 -14.34 -8.51
C VAL A 84 32.26 -13.24 -8.24
N GLU A 85 31.87 -13.05 -6.98
CA GLU A 85 30.93 -12.01 -6.58
C GLU A 85 31.49 -10.60 -6.83
N HIS A 86 32.73 -10.34 -6.42
CA HIS A 86 33.42 -9.09 -6.73
C HIS A 86 33.46 -8.81 -8.24
N ARG A 87 33.77 -9.84 -9.03
CA ARG A 87 33.79 -9.72 -10.49
C ARG A 87 32.38 -9.50 -11.07
N ALA A 88 31.36 -10.15 -10.51
CA ALA A 88 29.97 -9.96 -10.90
C ALA A 88 29.53 -8.51 -10.66
N CYS A 89 29.81 -7.95 -9.48
CA CYS A 89 29.55 -6.55 -9.15
C CYS A 89 30.21 -5.60 -10.15
N GLN A 90 31.49 -5.82 -10.46
CA GLN A 90 32.20 -5.03 -11.47
C GLN A 90 31.52 -5.07 -12.83
N VAL A 91 31.20 -6.27 -13.33
CA VAL A 91 30.58 -6.44 -14.65
C VAL A 91 29.20 -5.77 -14.70
N VAL A 92 28.39 -5.90 -13.66
CA VAL A 92 27.05 -5.29 -13.58
C VAL A 92 27.15 -3.77 -13.56
N ILE A 93 27.98 -3.19 -12.68
CA ILE A 93 28.15 -1.73 -12.55
C ILE A 93 28.69 -1.14 -13.86
N GLN A 94 29.76 -1.74 -14.42
CA GLN A 94 30.35 -1.29 -15.67
C GLN A 94 29.34 -1.36 -16.82
N ARG A 95 28.56 -2.44 -16.90
CA ARG A 95 27.56 -2.60 -17.96
C ARG A 95 26.41 -1.61 -17.81
N PHE A 96 25.93 -1.38 -16.59
CA PHE A 96 24.88 -0.40 -16.29
C PHE A 96 25.31 1.02 -16.71
N ALA A 97 26.53 1.41 -16.33
CA ALA A 97 27.11 2.70 -16.69
C ALA A 97 27.36 2.82 -18.20
N ALA A 98 27.93 1.79 -18.84
CA ALA A 98 28.18 1.77 -20.28
C ALA A 98 26.91 1.87 -21.12
N LEU A 99 25.81 1.28 -20.63
CA LEU A 99 24.51 1.43 -21.25
C LEU A 99 23.87 2.80 -20.96
N ASN A 100 24.39 3.59 -20.01
CA ASN A 100 23.76 4.83 -19.56
C ASN A 100 22.27 4.62 -19.23
N LEU A 101 21.98 3.58 -18.44
CA LEU A 101 20.62 3.29 -17.98
C LEU A 101 20.18 4.37 -16.98
N PRO A 102 18.92 4.82 -16.99
CA PRO A 102 18.38 5.76 -16.00
C PRO A 102 18.03 5.06 -14.66
N GLY A 103 17.64 5.83 -13.65
CA GLY A 103 17.18 5.28 -12.36
C GLY A 103 18.30 4.71 -11.48
N ARG A 104 17.96 3.90 -10.49
CA ARG A 104 18.90 3.26 -9.58
C ARG A 104 19.37 1.89 -10.11
N LEU A 105 20.56 1.45 -9.73
CA LEU A 105 21.05 0.09 -9.91
C LEU A 105 20.89 -0.65 -8.59
N PHE A 106 20.09 -1.70 -8.59
CA PHE A 106 19.98 -2.64 -7.49
C PHE A 106 20.94 -3.80 -7.74
N LEU A 107 21.80 -4.07 -6.76
CA LEU A 107 22.89 -5.03 -6.87
C LEU A 107 22.86 -6.00 -5.70
N ASN A 108 22.69 -7.28 -6.01
CA ASN A 108 22.78 -8.36 -5.04
C ASN A 108 24.20 -8.51 -4.49
N VAL A 109 24.34 -8.42 -3.16
CA VAL A 109 25.61 -8.60 -2.45
C VAL A 109 25.39 -9.41 -1.17
N SER A 110 26.19 -10.46 -0.99
CA SER A 110 26.24 -11.29 0.20
C SER A 110 26.80 -10.51 1.39
N PRO A 111 26.40 -10.85 2.64
CA PRO A 111 26.97 -10.24 3.84
C PRO A 111 28.50 -10.21 3.85
N MET A 112 29.14 -11.30 3.45
CA MET A 112 30.60 -11.41 3.44
C MET A 112 31.26 -10.50 2.40
N ALA A 113 30.73 -10.48 1.17
CA ALA A 113 31.22 -9.55 0.14
C ALA A 113 31.00 -8.08 0.54
N LEU A 114 29.90 -7.79 1.25
CA LEU A 114 29.63 -6.44 1.76
C LEU A 114 30.63 -6.00 2.83
N LEU A 115 31.00 -6.89 3.76
CA LEU A 115 32.05 -6.62 4.75
C LEU A 115 33.41 -6.37 4.07
N HIS A 116 33.78 -7.22 3.10
CA HIS A 116 34.99 -7.04 2.30
C HIS A 116 34.98 -5.72 1.53
N ALA A 117 33.84 -5.31 0.97
CA ALA A 117 33.70 -4.03 0.30
C ALA A 117 33.86 -2.85 1.26
N ALA A 118 33.28 -2.95 2.47
CA ALA A 118 33.37 -1.90 3.49
C ALA A 118 34.80 -1.73 4.05
N ASP A 119 35.59 -2.80 4.07
CA ASP A 119 36.99 -2.79 4.50
C ASP A 119 37.98 -2.51 3.36
N GLY A 120 37.48 -2.26 2.14
CA GLY A 120 38.27 -1.82 0.99
C GLY A 120 38.91 -2.94 0.16
N ALA A 121 38.59 -4.21 0.43
CA ALA A 121 39.03 -5.33 -0.40
C ALA A 121 38.31 -5.36 -1.77
N LEU A 122 37.11 -4.79 -1.84
CA LEU A 122 36.45 -4.35 -3.07
C LEU A 122 36.13 -2.87 -2.92
N ASP A 123 36.92 -1.99 -3.52
CA ASP A 123 36.63 -0.55 -3.49
C ASP A 123 35.50 -0.22 -4.48
N LEU A 124 34.28 -0.53 -4.04
CA LEU A 124 33.06 -0.22 -4.78
C LEU A 124 32.97 1.27 -5.13
N ILE A 125 33.50 2.13 -4.26
CA ILE A 125 33.43 3.57 -4.44
C ILE A 125 34.39 4.03 -5.53
N ALA A 126 35.61 3.48 -5.56
CA ALA A 126 36.52 3.70 -6.67
C ALA A 126 35.92 3.20 -8.00
N LEU A 127 35.30 2.03 -8.01
CA LEU A 127 34.63 1.50 -9.21
C LEU A 127 33.48 2.39 -9.70
N LEU A 128 32.67 2.92 -8.78
CA LEU A 128 31.61 3.88 -9.11
C LEU A 128 32.20 5.18 -9.68
N ALA A 129 33.30 5.68 -9.10
CA ALA A 129 34.01 6.86 -9.59
C ALA A 129 34.62 6.64 -10.99
N GLU A 130 35.24 5.49 -11.25
CA GLU A 130 35.80 5.11 -12.55
C GLU A 130 34.73 5.05 -13.65
N THR A 131 33.53 4.58 -13.30
CA THR A 131 32.41 4.46 -14.23
C THR A 131 31.57 5.74 -14.35
N GLY A 132 31.80 6.72 -13.48
CA GLY A 132 31.03 7.96 -13.40
C GLY A 132 29.61 7.78 -12.81
N LEU A 133 29.33 6.64 -12.16
CA LEU A 133 28.05 6.38 -11.52
C LEU A 133 28.02 7.04 -10.14
N ASN A 134 27.04 7.91 -9.89
CA ASN A 134 26.87 8.53 -8.57
C ASN A 134 26.50 7.47 -7.53
N PRO A 135 27.15 7.41 -6.34
CA PRO A 135 26.83 6.44 -5.29
C PRO A 135 25.37 6.40 -4.85
N ASP A 136 24.65 7.52 -4.91
CA ASP A 136 23.20 7.61 -4.61
C ASP A 136 22.31 6.81 -5.58
N ARG A 137 22.86 6.38 -6.71
CA ARG A 137 22.19 5.51 -7.67
C ARG A 137 22.44 4.03 -7.41
N LEU A 138 23.29 3.67 -6.46
CA LEU A 138 23.53 2.27 -6.12
C LEU A 138 22.70 1.87 -4.89
N VAL A 139 21.90 0.83 -5.05
CA VAL A 139 21.19 0.14 -3.98
C VAL A 139 21.81 -1.25 -3.83
N ILE A 140 22.29 -1.59 -2.64
CA ILE A 140 22.81 -2.92 -2.33
C ILE A 140 21.68 -3.76 -1.74
N GLU A 141 21.36 -4.87 -2.40
CA GLU A 141 20.40 -5.87 -1.92
C GLU A 141 21.14 -6.92 -1.11
N ILE A 142 20.85 -6.99 0.19
CA ILE A 142 21.50 -7.94 1.10
C ILE A 142 20.68 -9.24 1.07
N THR A 143 21.23 -10.24 0.38
CA THR A 143 20.59 -11.57 0.26
C THR A 143 20.66 -12.38 1.56
N GLU A 144 19.67 -13.24 1.81
CA GLU A 144 19.60 -14.09 3.01
C GLU A 144 20.51 -15.33 2.98
N GLN A 145 21.14 -15.65 1.83
CA GLN A 145 21.78 -16.96 1.60
C GLN A 145 22.97 -17.33 2.53
N ASP A 146 23.40 -16.46 3.44
CA ASP A 146 24.56 -16.73 4.29
C ASP A 146 24.17 -17.28 5.69
N HIS A 147 24.64 -18.50 5.97
CA HIS A 147 24.37 -19.27 7.18
C HIS A 147 25.32 -18.90 8.34
N GLY A 148 26.18 -17.90 8.15
CA GLY A 148 27.21 -17.46 9.09
C GLY A 148 26.78 -16.32 10.03
N GLY A 149 27.34 -16.31 11.24
CA GLY A 149 27.07 -15.33 12.32
C GLY A 149 27.61 -13.92 12.09
N PHE A 150 27.67 -13.44 10.84
CA PHE A 150 28.27 -12.15 10.45
C PHE A 150 27.31 -10.95 10.54
N TRP A 151 26.04 -11.20 10.88
CA TRP A 151 25.00 -10.18 10.96
C TRP A 151 25.27 -9.10 12.02
N ALA A 152 26.03 -9.41 13.06
CA ALA A 152 26.41 -8.43 14.10
C ALA A 152 27.38 -7.35 13.57
N ASP A 153 28.17 -7.66 12.54
CA ASP A 153 29.21 -6.77 11.99
C ASP A 153 28.71 -5.95 10.79
N LEU A 154 27.51 -6.26 10.28
CA LEU A 154 26.91 -5.57 9.14
C LEU A 154 26.49 -4.12 9.41
N PRO A 155 25.83 -3.76 10.55
CA PRO A 155 25.35 -2.39 10.74
C PRO A 155 26.45 -1.31 10.65
N PRO A 156 27.67 -1.52 11.20
CA PRO A 156 28.79 -0.61 10.98
C PRO A 156 29.23 -0.50 9.51
N ALA A 157 29.26 -1.61 8.76
CA ALA A 157 29.62 -1.62 7.34
C ALA A 157 28.58 -0.87 6.49
N VAL A 158 27.29 -1.15 6.71
CA VAL A 158 26.16 -0.44 6.09
C VAL A 158 26.25 1.05 6.38
N THR A 159 26.49 1.45 7.64
CA THR A 159 26.62 2.86 8.02
C THR A 159 27.76 3.55 7.27
N ARG A 160 28.92 2.90 7.13
CA ARG A 160 30.08 3.45 6.40
C ARG A 160 29.78 3.67 4.92
N LEU A 161 29.11 2.72 4.26
CA LEU A 161 28.76 2.81 2.84
C LEU A 161 27.61 3.80 2.60
N ARG A 162 26.62 3.84 3.51
CA ARG A 162 25.53 4.82 3.49
C ARG A 162 26.04 6.25 3.61
N ALA A 163 27.05 6.49 4.44
CA ALA A 163 27.70 7.80 4.54
C ALA A 163 28.37 8.26 3.24
N LYS A 164 28.61 7.34 2.29
CA LYS A 164 29.14 7.65 0.94
C LYS A 164 28.04 7.79 -0.12
N GLY A 165 26.77 7.69 0.27
CA GLY A 165 25.60 7.84 -0.61
C GLY A 165 24.94 6.53 -1.04
N VAL A 166 25.55 5.36 -0.76
CA VAL A 166 24.97 4.05 -1.15
C VAL A 166 23.71 3.75 -0.35
N GLN A 167 22.69 3.24 -1.02
CA GLN A 167 21.43 2.83 -0.41
C GLN A 167 21.35 1.31 -0.22
N PHE A 168 20.39 0.83 0.55
CA PHE A 168 20.27 -0.57 0.92
C PHE A 168 18.84 -1.09 0.75
N ALA A 169 18.76 -2.36 0.35
CA ALA A 169 17.55 -3.15 0.34
C ALA A 169 17.74 -4.45 1.12
N ILE A 170 16.67 -4.92 1.75
CA ILE A 170 16.58 -6.31 2.21
C ILE A 170 15.80 -7.11 1.17
N ASP A 171 16.35 -8.24 0.77
CA ASP A 171 15.76 -9.16 -0.19
C ASP A 171 14.96 -10.28 0.50
N ASP A 172 14.00 -10.88 -0.21
CA ASP A 172 13.17 -12.02 0.24
C ASP A 172 12.52 -11.85 1.63
N LEU A 173 11.89 -10.70 1.91
CA LEU A 173 11.17 -10.52 3.17
C LEU A 173 9.98 -11.49 3.27
N GLY A 174 10.08 -12.50 4.16
CA GLY A 174 8.99 -13.38 4.60
C GLY A 174 9.17 -14.89 4.35
N SER A 175 10.29 -15.31 3.77
CA SER A 175 10.68 -16.73 3.64
C SER A 175 11.38 -17.30 4.88
N GLY A 176 11.74 -16.47 5.86
CA GLY A 176 12.47 -16.85 7.10
C GLY A 176 12.07 -16.09 8.37
N PHE A 177 12.33 -16.70 9.54
CA PHE A 177 11.96 -16.18 10.88
C PHE A 177 12.81 -14.98 11.36
N SER A 178 13.81 -14.54 10.60
CA SER A 178 14.87 -13.61 11.06
C SER A 178 14.78 -12.19 10.45
N ASN A 179 13.91 -11.95 9.48
CA ASN A 179 14.03 -10.78 8.60
C ASN A 179 13.52 -9.46 9.22
N LEU A 180 12.59 -9.54 10.19
CA LEU A 180 12.11 -8.35 10.89
C LEU A 180 13.17 -7.74 11.83
N GLY A 181 13.98 -8.58 12.49
CA GLY A 181 15.09 -8.11 13.33
C GLY A 181 16.18 -7.42 12.51
N ARG A 182 16.55 -8.03 11.37
CA ARG A 182 17.51 -7.47 10.41
C ARG A 182 17.04 -6.11 9.87
N TRP A 183 15.75 -5.98 9.57
CA TRP A 183 15.17 -4.71 9.16
C TRP A 183 15.37 -3.63 10.23
N LEU A 184 15.05 -3.92 11.50
CA LEU A 184 15.22 -2.96 12.59
C LEU A 184 16.68 -2.52 12.78
N ASP A 185 17.63 -3.45 12.61
CA ASP A 185 19.06 -3.19 12.80
C ASP A 185 19.68 -2.40 11.63
N LEU A 186 19.32 -2.73 10.39
CA LEU A 186 19.94 -2.16 9.19
C LEU A 186 19.25 -0.90 8.68
N ARG A 187 17.94 -0.76 8.96
CA ARG A 187 17.07 0.34 8.48
C ARG A 187 17.28 0.64 6.99
N PRO A 188 16.99 -0.32 6.10
CA PRO A 188 17.18 -0.14 4.66
C PRO A 188 16.16 0.86 4.09
N GLU A 189 16.54 1.52 2.99
CA GLU A 189 15.67 2.41 2.24
C GLU A 189 14.64 1.64 1.40
N PHE A 190 14.93 0.38 1.06
CA PHE A 190 14.06 -0.48 0.26
C PHE A 190 13.83 -1.85 0.93
N ILE A 191 12.67 -2.44 0.67
CA ILE A 191 12.29 -3.78 1.11
C ILE A 191 11.69 -4.50 -0.08
N LYS A 192 12.28 -5.64 -0.47
CA LYS A 192 11.73 -6.49 -1.51
C LYS A 192 10.99 -7.66 -0.86
N THR A 193 9.75 -7.88 -1.30
CA THR A 193 8.93 -8.99 -0.78
C THR A 193 9.08 -10.20 -1.68
N ASP A 194 9.26 -11.37 -1.07
CA ASP A 194 9.39 -12.65 -1.80
C ASP A 194 8.16 -12.87 -2.71
N LYS A 195 8.42 -13.43 -3.91
CA LYS A 195 7.39 -13.80 -4.91
C LYS A 195 6.23 -14.64 -4.34
N MET A 196 6.42 -15.35 -3.23
CA MET A 196 5.37 -16.10 -2.55
C MET A 196 4.19 -15.22 -2.11
N PHE A 197 4.45 -13.94 -1.80
CA PHE A 197 3.42 -12.97 -1.43
C PHE A 197 2.64 -12.46 -2.64
N THR A 198 3.27 -12.41 -3.81
CA THR A 198 2.69 -11.87 -5.04
C THR A 198 1.95 -12.92 -5.86
N ALA A 199 2.48 -14.13 -5.96
CA ALA A 199 1.94 -15.20 -6.80
C ALA A 199 0.51 -15.58 -6.39
N GLY A 200 -0.47 -15.29 -7.25
CA GLY A 200 -1.90 -15.53 -7.00
C GLY A 200 -2.49 -14.70 -5.86
N ILE A 201 -1.91 -13.53 -5.55
CA ILE A 201 -2.32 -12.69 -4.41
C ILE A 201 -3.77 -12.22 -4.49
N GLN A 202 -4.31 -12.02 -5.70
CA GLN A 202 -5.69 -11.57 -5.92
C GLN A 202 -6.74 -12.52 -5.31
N ASP A 203 -6.40 -13.80 -5.17
CA ASP A 203 -7.30 -14.85 -4.66
C ASP A 203 -7.01 -15.22 -3.19
N ASP A 204 -5.97 -14.66 -2.57
CA ASP A 204 -5.49 -15.03 -1.23
C ASP A 204 -5.53 -13.83 -0.26
N LEU A 205 -6.66 -13.68 0.43
CA LEU A 205 -6.92 -12.59 1.39
C LEU A 205 -5.90 -12.54 2.54
N LEU A 206 -5.35 -13.70 2.95
CA LEU A 206 -4.35 -13.74 4.01
C LEU A 206 -3.04 -13.12 3.52
N ARG A 207 -2.60 -13.46 2.30
CA ARG A 207 -1.40 -12.84 1.70
C ARG A 207 -1.59 -11.34 1.46
N GLN A 208 -2.77 -10.92 1.01
CA GLN A 208 -3.11 -9.49 0.89
C GLN A 208 -2.97 -8.75 2.22
N GLN A 209 -3.50 -9.31 3.31
CA GLN A 209 -3.43 -8.68 4.62
C GLN A 209 -1.99 -8.65 5.16
N ILE A 210 -1.21 -9.71 4.98
CA ILE A 210 0.21 -9.73 5.40
C ILE A 210 1.01 -8.68 4.63
N LEU A 211 0.85 -8.62 3.30
CA LEU A 211 1.53 -7.64 2.46
C LEU A 211 1.14 -6.20 2.83
N ARG A 212 -0.14 -5.96 3.17
CA ARG A 212 -0.59 -4.66 3.67
C ARG A 212 0.08 -4.28 5.00
N SER A 213 0.18 -5.22 5.93
CA SER A 213 0.88 -4.98 7.20
C SER A 213 2.38 -4.73 6.99
N ILE A 214 3.03 -5.41 6.04
CA ILE A 214 4.43 -5.12 5.65
C ILE A 214 4.53 -3.68 5.12
N CYS A 215 3.61 -3.25 4.26
CA CYS A 215 3.57 -1.87 3.75
C CYS A 215 3.38 -0.85 4.88
N ASP A 216 2.46 -1.09 5.82
CA ASP A 216 2.22 -0.19 6.95
C ASP A 216 3.46 -0.03 7.84
N ILE A 217 4.18 -1.14 8.11
CA ILE A 217 5.43 -1.09 8.88
C ILE A 217 6.53 -0.38 8.07
N ALA A 218 6.60 -0.60 6.75
CA ALA A 218 7.54 0.07 5.85
C ALA A 218 7.37 1.58 5.86
N ILE A 219 6.11 2.04 5.83
CA ILE A 219 5.76 3.47 5.94
C ILE A 219 6.29 4.06 7.26
N ILE A 220 6.08 3.38 8.39
CA ILE A 220 6.56 3.86 9.70
C ILE A 220 8.09 3.87 9.76
N ALA A 221 8.74 2.89 9.14
CA ALA A 221 10.21 2.78 9.11
C ALA A 221 10.89 3.71 8.09
N GLY A 222 10.13 4.36 7.21
CA GLY A 222 10.66 5.19 6.12
C GLY A 222 11.29 4.37 4.98
N ALA A 223 10.81 3.14 4.76
CA ALA A 223 11.29 2.23 3.72
C ALA A 223 10.26 2.08 2.59
N VAL A 224 10.74 1.86 1.36
CA VAL A 224 9.92 1.64 0.16
C VAL A 224 9.78 0.15 -0.13
N VAL A 225 8.54 -0.32 -0.26
CA VAL A 225 8.27 -1.75 -0.58
C VAL A 225 8.26 -1.97 -2.09
N VAL A 226 8.95 -3.03 -2.52
CA VAL A 226 8.98 -3.56 -3.88
C VAL A 226 8.34 -4.95 -3.88
N ALA A 227 7.24 -5.13 -4.60
CA ALA A 227 6.65 -6.45 -4.82
C ALA A 227 7.38 -7.18 -5.94
N GLU A 228 7.95 -8.34 -5.65
CA GLU A 228 8.61 -9.18 -6.65
C GLU A 228 7.71 -10.27 -7.22
N GLY A 229 8.07 -10.78 -8.39
CA GLY A 229 7.43 -11.94 -8.98
C GLY A 229 6.04 -11.66 -9.57
N VAL A 230 5.78 -10.42 -9.99
CA VAL A 230 4.53 -10.10 -10.70
C VAL A 230 4.53 -10.75 -12.09
N GLU A 231 3.64 -11.71 -12.31
CA GLU A 231 3.55 -12.46 -13.57
C GLU A 231 2.26 -12.16 -14.35
N THR A 232 1.26 -11.55 -13.70
CA THR A 232 -0.03 -11.21 -14.31
C THR A 232 -0.48 -9.77 -14.04
N LEU A 233 -1.44 -9.29 -14.84
CA LEU A 233 -2.07 -7.99 -14.63
C LEU A 233 -2.85 -7.93 -13.30
N ASP A 234 -3.47 -9.04 -12.91
CA ASP A 234 -4.28 -9.11 -11.68
C ASP A 234 -3.43 -9.04 -10.42
N GLU A 235 -2.28 -9.72 -10.43
CA GLU A 235 -1.29 -9.59 -9.36
C GLU A 235 -0.77 -8.15 -9.29
N LEU A 236 -0.41 -7.55 -10.43
CA LEU A 236 0.05 -6.16 -10.50
C LEU A 236 -0.99 -5.19 -9.93
N ALA A 237 -2.25 -5.33 -10.33
CA ALA A 237 -3.34 -4.49 -9.86
C ALA A 237 -3.60 -4.68 -8.36
N CYS A 238 -3.61 -5.92 -7.88
CA CYS A 238 -3.83 -6.23 -6.47
C CYS A 238 -2.72 -5.63 -5.59
N VAL A 239 -1.44 -5.79 -5.93
CA VAL A 239 -0.34 -5.19 -5.15
C VAL A 239 -0.38 -3.65 -5.19
N ALA A 240 -0.81 -3.06 -6.32
CA ALA A 240 -1.04 -1.61 -6.41
C ALA A 240 -2.13 -1.14 -5.44
N ASP A 241 -3.25 -1.85 -5.38
CA ASP A 241 -4.41 -1.50 -4.57
C ASP A 241 -4.15 -1.68 -3.07
N LEU A 242 -3.25 -2.59 -2.70
CA LEU A 242 -2.76 -2.74 -1.33
C LEU A 242 -1.81 -1.63 -0.88
N GLY A 243 -1.38 -0.76 -1.81
CA GLY A 243 -0.50 0.38 -1.53
C GLY A 243 0.98 0.03 -1.61
N VAL A 244 1.37 -1.05 -2.29
CA VAL A 244 2.77 -1.33 -2.59
C VAL A 244 3.29 -0.25 -3.54
N ALA A 245 4.42 0.35 -3.17
CA ALA A 245 4.98 1.50 -3.87
C ALA A 245 5.59 1.12 -5.23
N CYS A 246 6.30 0.00 -5.29
CA CYS A 246 7.03 -0.44 -6.47
C CYS A 246 6.76 -1.91 -6.81
N ALA A 247 6.93 -2.28 -8.07
CA ALA A 247 6.83 -3.68 -8.49
C ALA A 247 7.90 -4.08 -9.50
N GLN A 248 8.21 -5.37 -9.48
CA GLN A 248 9.12 -6.06 -10.39
C GLN A 248 8.54 -7.43 -10.74
N GLY A 249 8.66 -7.83 -12.02
CA GLY A 249 8.21 -9.15 -12.43
C GLY A 249 8.21 -9.36 -13.93
N TYR A 250 7.98 -10.59 -14.36
CA TYR A 250 8.00 -10.96 -15.78
C TYR A 250 6.87 -10.34 -16.59
N TYR A 251 5.77 -9.97 -15.93
CA TYR A 251 4.69 -9.21 -16.55
C TYR A 251 5.14 -7.82 -17.01
N ILE A 252 6.01 -7.18 -16.23
CA ILE A 252 6.58 -5.86 -16.53
C ILE A 252 7.64 -6.01 -17.62
N GLU A 253 8.72 -6.71 -17.31
CA GLU A 253 9.76 -7.07 -18.27
C GLU A 253 10.60 -8.22 -17.68
N ARG A 254 11.02 -9.16 -18.54
CA ARG A 254 11.99 -10.18 -18.15
C ARG A 254 13.41 -9.57 -18.11
N PRO A 255 14.35 -10.17 -17.35
CA PRO A 255 15.73 -9.71 -17.36
C PRO A 255 16.35 -9.80 -18.76
N VAL A 256 16.84 -8.68 -19.28
CA VAL A 256 17.41 -8.57 -20.63
C VAL A 256 18.73 -7.79 -20.65
N ALA A 257 19.59 -8.07 -21.61
CA ALA A 257 20.91 -7.43 -21.71
C ALA A 257 20.84 -5.94 -22.09
N GLN A 258 19.72 -5.52 -22.69
CA GLN A 258 19.42 -4.14 -23.07
C GLN A 258 17.94 -3.88 -22.78
N PRO A 259 17.60 -3.36 -21.58
CA PRO A 259 16.21 -3.15 -21.20
C PRO A 259 15.56 -2.01 -21.99
N HIS A 260 14.25 -2.11 -22.18
CA HIS A 260 13.47 -1.07 -22.85
C HIS A 260 13.41 0.21 -21.99
N ARG A 261 13.54 1.38 -22.65
CA ARG A 261 13.63 2.67 -21.93
C ARG A 261 12.30 3.41 -21.77
N THR A 262 11.26 3.08 -22.56
CA THR A 262 10.11 3.98 -22.79
C THR A 262 8.76 3.29 -23.04
N HIS A 263 8.49 2.10 -22.51
CA HIS A 263 7.21 1.39 -22.77
C HIS A 263 6.22 1.38 -21.59
N TRP A 264 6.52 2.09 -20.51
CA TRP A 264 5.80 1.89 -19.25
C TRP A 264 4.42 2.54 -19.22
N SER A 265 4.15 3.58 -20.02
CA SER A 265 2.84 4.24 -20.10
C SER A 265 1.67 3.32 -20.51
N GLU A 266 1.98 2.22 -21.21
CA GLU A 266 1.00 1.21 -21.62
C GLU A 266 0.55 0.33 -20.44
N LEU A 267 1.39 0.19 -19.40
CA LEU A 267 1.05 -0.52 -18.17
C LEU A 267 0.04 0.26 -17.32
N SER A 268 0.19 1.58 -17.10
CA SER A 268 -0.86 2.36 -16.42
C SER A 268 -2.14 2.41 -17.22
N ALA A 269 -2.08 2.47 -18.56
CA ALA A 269 -3.29 2.40 -19.38
C ALA A 269 -4.05 1.09 -19.14
N ARG A 270 -3.35 -0.04 -19.11
CA ARG A 270 -3.96 -1.36 -18.83
C ARG A 270 -4.42 -1.53 -17.39
N LEU A 271 -3.71 -0.96 -16.40
CA LEU A 271 -4.16 -0.93 -15.01
C LEU A 271 -5.40 -0.05 -14.83
N ALA A 272 -5.46 1.10 -15.52
CA ALA A 272 -6.62 1.98 -15.53
C ALA A 272 -7.81 1.31 -16.22
N GLU A 273 -7.60 0.68 -17.39
CA GLU A 273 -8.61 -0.11 -18.10
C GLU A 273 -9.12 -1.29 -17.26
N ARG A 274 -8.24 -2.00 -16.54
CA ARG A 274 -8.64 -3.09 -15.64
C ARG A 274 -9.39 -2.57 -14.43
N ARG A 275 -8.97 -1.45 -13.82
CA ARG A 275 -9.75 -0.77 -12.74
C ARG A 275 -11.11 -0.29 -13.25
N LEU A 276 -11.18 0.17 -14.50
CA LEU A 276 -12.41 0.56 -15.20
C LEU A 276 -13.30 -0.65 -15.54
N ALA A 277 -12.71 -1.79 -15.92
CA ALA A 277 -13.40 -3.04 -16.21
C ALA A 277 -13.93 -3.69 -14.93
N ASP A 278 -13.16 -3.68 -13.83
CA ASP A 278 -13.64 -4.07 -12.50
C ASP A 278 -14.78 -3.17 -12.02
N THR A 279 -14.79 -1.88 -12.37
CA THR A 279 -15.92 -0.97 -12.12
C THR A 279 -17.08 -1.14 -13.11
N GLN A 280 -16.90 -1.83 -14.24
CA GLN A 280 -17.95 -2.09 -15.24
C GLN A 280 -18.58 -3.49 -15.13
N GLU A 281 -17.83 -4.50 -14.67
CA GLU A 281 -18.35 -5.85 -14.38
C GLU A 281 -18.64 -6.09 -12.89
N GLY A 282 -18.14 -5.22 -12.01
CA GLY A 282 -18.39 -5.23 -10.57
C GLY A 282 -18.74 -3.84 -10.04
N LEU A 283 -20.05 -3.55 -9.96
CA LEU A 283 -20.66 -2.38 -9.31
C LEU A 283 -20.71 -1.09 -10.17
N GLU A 284 -21.89 -0.90 -10.79
CA GLU A 284 -22.53 0.42 -10.97
C GLU A 284 -22.40 1.29 -9.69
N PRO A 285 -22.32 2.62 -9.84
CA PRO A 285 -21.43 3.48 -9.08
C PRO A 285 -21.81 3.65 -7.60
N GLY A 286 -21.04 2.98 -6.74
CA GLY A 286 -20.99 3.25 -5.33
C GLY A 286 -20.27 4.56 -5.02
N GLY A 287 -21.03 5.66 -4.86
CA GLY A 287 -20.64 6.76 -3.98
C GLY A 287 -20.42 8.12 -4.65
N ALA A 288 -21.49 8.92 -4.70
CA ALA A 288 -21.37 10.37 -4.60
C ALA A 288 -21.67 10.80 -3.15
N CYS A 289 -20.70 10.58 -2.25
CA CYS A 289 -20.23 11.76 -1.52
C CYS A 289 -19.48 12.52 -2.60
N ASP A 290 -20.02 13.64 -3.06
CA ASP A 290 -19.47 14.52 -4.09
C ASP A 290 -17.98 14.22 -4.33
N GLY A 291 -17.69 13.39 -5.35
CA GLY A 291 -16.45 12.61 -5.49
C GLY A 291 -15.19 13.47 -5.65
N THR A 292 -15.39 14.78 -5.67
CA THR A 292 -14.43 15.86 -5.73
C THR A 292 -13.89 16.27 -4.35
N GLU A 293 -14.62 16.02 -3.25
CA GLU A 293 -14.28 16.60 -1.92
C GLU A 293 -12.98 16.08 -1.32
N GLY A 294 -12.62 14.82 -1.60
CA GLY A 294 -11.40 14.18 -1.10
C GLY A 294 -10.25 14.13 -2.11
N ARG A 295 -10.35 14.85 -3.24
CA ARG A 295 -9.41 14.74 -4.37
C ARG A 295 -8.74 16.06 -4.72
N ALA A 296 -7.60 16.00 -5.40
CA ALA A 296 -6.80 17.13 -5.83
C ALA A 296 -7.58 18.14 -6.68
N LEU A 297 -8.62 17.70 -7.42
CA LEU A 297 -9.53 18.59 -8.14
C LEU A 297 -10.11 19.71 -7.26
N ARG A 298 -10.35 19.44 -5.97
CA ARG A 298 -10.83 20.45 -5.02
C ARG A 298 -9.87 21.63 -4.85
N LEU A 299 -8.57 21.39 -5.05
CA LEU A 299 -7.51 22.38 -4.89
C LEU A 299 -7.24 23.16 -6.19
N LEU A 300 -7.95 22.84 -7.28
CA LEU A 300 -7.72 23.42 -8.59
C LEU A 300 -7.98 24.92 -8.61
N ARG A 301 -6.91 25.69 -8.85
CA ARG A 301 -6.95 27.10 -9.24
C ARG A 301 -6.50 27.23 -10.68
N ARG A 302 -7.33 27.85 -11.53
CA ARG A 302 -6.94 28.16 -12.90
C ARG A 302 -5.98 29.34 -12.89
N THR A 303 -4.79 29.14 -13.43
CA THR A 303 -3.77 30.19 -13.60
C THR A 303 -3.31 30.25 -15.05
N PRO A 304 -2.81 31.41 -15.51
CA PRO A 304 -2.25 31.51 -16.85
C PRO A 304 -0.98 30.63 -16.96
N CYS A 305 -0.87 29.91 -18.07
CA CYS A 305 0.33 29.15 -18.45
C CYS A 305 1.02 29.79 -19.66
N VAL A 306 2.27 29.42 -19.90
CA VAL A 306 3.07 29.92 -21.02
C VAL A 306 3.67 28.80 -21.84
N ALA A 307 3.84 29.01 -23.14
CA ALA A 307 4.57 28.08 -24.00
C ALA A 307 6.09 28.12 -23.68
N PRO A 308 6.83 27.02 -23.87
CA PRO A 308 8.26 26.95 -23.57
C PRO A 308 9.13 27.90 -24.40
N SER A 309 8.62 28.38 -25.53
CA SER A 309 9.25 29.35 -26.44
C SER A 309 9.09 30.81 -26.01
N VAL A 310 8.19 31.10 -25.05
CA VAL A 310 7.96 32.46 -24.53
C VAL A 310 9.23 33.00 -23.88
N SER A 311 9.53 34.28 -24.06
CA SER A 311 10.76 34.88 -23.52
C SER A 311 10.70 35.05 -22.00
N ASN A 312 11.86 34.97 -21.32
CA ASN A 312 11.94 35.23 -19.87
C ASN A 312 11.43 36.63 -19.50
N GLU A 313 11.64 37.62 -20.36
CA GLU A 313 11.14 38.99 -20.19
C GLU A 313 9.60 39.04 -20.19
N ALA A 314 8.96 38.29 -21.09
CA ALA A 314 7.50 38.21 -21.13
C ALA A 314 6.94 37.50 -19.88
N VAL A 315 7.60 36.44 -19.38
CA VAL A 315 7.21 35.78 -18.13
C VAL A 315 7.41 36.71 -16.92
N PHE A 316 8.49 37.49 -16.89
CA PHE A 316 8.74 38.48 -15.84
C PHE A 316 7.65 39.56 -15.81
N GLU A 317 7.24 40.07 -16.98
CA GLU A 317 6.11 41.00 -17.07
C GLU A 317 4.79 40.37 -16.61
N LEU A 318 4.58 39.08 -16.88
CA LEU A 318 3.41 38.33 -16.41
C LEU A 318 3.36 38.28 -14.88
N PHE A 319 4.49 37.99 -14.21
CA PHE A 319 4.60 38.10 -12.74
C PHE A 319 4.41 39.53 -12.23
N ARG A 320 4.85 40.55 -12.97
CA ARG A 320 4.67 41.95 -12.59
C ARG A 320 3.21 42.40 -12.67
N GLN A 321 2.49 41.94 -13.70
CA GLN A 321 1.06 42.22 -13.91
C GLN A 321 0.17 41.44 -12.93
N HIS A 322 0.62 40.28 -12.48
CA HIS A 322 -0.08 39.41 -11.54
C HIS A 322 0.76 39.15 -10.26
N PRO A 323 0.75 40.07 -9.28
CA PRO A 323 1.50 39.94 -8.03
C PRO A 323 1.13 38.70 -7.20
N GLU A 324 -0.10 38.19 -7.35
CA GLU A 324 -0.65 37.01 -6.68
C GLU A 324 -0.08 35.69 -7.22
N LEU A 325 0.51 35.69 -8.42
CA LEU A 325 1.12 34.50 -9.00
C LEU A 325 2.51 34.29 -8.43
N HIS A 326 2.70 33.13 -7.79
CA HIS A 326 3.99 32.64 -7.32
C HIS A 326 4.62 31.67 -8.31
N THR A 327 3.80 30.94 -9.06
CA THR A 327 4.23 29.95 -10.05
C THR A 327 3.46 30.12 -11.35
N ILE A 328 4.17 30.04 -12.47
CA ILE A 328 3.60 30.00 -13.83
C ILE A 328 3.96 28.65 -14.45
N PRO A 329 2.97 27.80 -14.77
CA PRO A 329 3.20 26.55 -15.49
C PRO A 329 3.68 26.80 -16.92
N VAL A 330 4.64 26.00 -17.36
CA VAL A 330 5.11 25.94 -18.74
C VAL A 330 4.46 24.74 -19.41
N VAL A 331 3.69 24.98 -20.46
CA VAL A 331 2.81 23.99 -21.10
C VAL A 331 3.13 23.94 -22.59
N ASP A 332 3.29 22.73 -23.13
CA ASP A 332 3.52 22.45 -24.56
C ASP A 332 2.35 21.58 -25.04
N ASP A 333 1.54 22.07 -25.99
CA ASP A 333 0.33 21.39 -26.47
C ASP A 333 -0.59 20.82 -25.35
N ASP A 334 -0.98 21.68 -24.40
CA ASP A 334 -1.76 21.34 -23.19
C ASP A 334 -1.09 20.38 -22.20
N VAL A 335 0.13 19.92 -22.44
CA VAL A 335 0.89 19.05 -21.52
C VAL A 335 1.87 19.90 -20.68
N PRO A 336 1.85 19.80 -19.34
CA PRO A 336 2.81 20.52 -18.51
C PRO A 336 4.22 19.94 -18.69
N VAL A 337 5.18 20.78 -19.08
CA VAL A 337 6.58 20.41 -19.32
C VAL A 337 7.55 21.06 -18.33
N GLY A 338 7.06 22.00 -17.51
CA GLY A 338 7.86 22.66 -16.50
C GLY A 338 7.07 23.69 -15.70
N ALA A 339 7.74 24.35 -14.75
CA ALA A 339 7.17 25.48 -14.03
C ALA A 339 8.24 26.54 -13.74
N LEU A 340 7.86 27.81 -13.79
CA LEU A 340 8.70 28.94 -13.40
C LEU A 340 8.17 29.50 -12.09
N THR A 341 9.04 29.65 -11.10
CA THR A 341 8.70 30.33 -9.85
C THR A 341 9.17 31.78 -9.86
N ARG A 342 8.38 32.65 -9.24
CA ARG A 342 8.67 34.08 -9.14
C ARG A 342 10.03 34.34 -8.48
N SER A 343 10.31 33.62 -7.40
CA SER A 343 11.56 33.71 -6.64
C SER A 343 12.77 33.38 -7.51
N ASN A 344 12.73 32.27 -8.25
CA ASN A 344 13.84 31.85 -9.11
C ASN A 344 14.11 32.86 -10.25
N LEU A 345 13.03 33.36 -10.89
CA LEU A 345 13.17 34.30 -12.00
C LEU A 345 13.70 35.66 -11.51
N ILE A 346 13.16 36.19 -10.41
CA ILE A 346 13.61 37.47 -9.82
C ILE A 346 15.06 37.36 -9.33
N GLU A 347 15.42 36.28 -8.66
CA GLU A 347 16.80 36.06 -8.17
C GLU A 347 17.81 36.09 -9.32
N ARG A 348 17.52 35.37 -10.41
CA ARG A 348 18.40 35.35 -11.60
C ARG A 348 18.47 36.71 -12.30
N PHE A 349 17.35 37.44 -12.36
CA PHE A 349 17.30 38.78 -12.97
C PHE A 349 17.90 39.88 -12.08
N SER A 350 18.07 39.61 -10.78
CA SER A 350 18.73 40.53 -9.83
C SER A 350 20.25 40.52 -9.98
N LEU A 351 20.82 39.51 -10.63
CA LEU A 351 22.25 39.42 -10.91
C LEU A 351 22.66 40.35 -12.07
N PRO A 352 23.87 40.98 -12.03
CA PRO A 352 24.32 41.91 -13.06
C PRO A 352 24.29 41.30 -14.47
N TYR A 353 23.84 42.08 -15.46
CA TYR A 353 23.81 41.75 -16.90
C TYR A 353 22.94 40.53 -17.31
N GLN A 354 22.32 39.82 -16.37
CA GLN A 354 21.54 38.61 -16.65
C GLN A 354 20.25 38.90 -17.43
N ARG A 355 19.54 39.97 -17.09
CA ARG A 355 18.31 40.35 -17.80
C ARG A 355 18.57 40.73 -19.25
N GLU A 356 19.66 41.45 -19.54
CA GLU A 356 20.05 41.85 -20.90
C GLU A 356 20.48 40.64 -21.75
N LEU A 357 21.17 39.66 -21.14
CA LEU A 357 21.67 38.47 -21.82
C LEU A 357 20.62 37.37 -22.01
N TYR A 358 19.68 37.22 -21.08
CA TYR A 358 18.74 36.10 -21.03
C TYR A 358 17.27 36.49 -21.12
N GLY A 359 16.92 37.79 -21.06
CA GLY A 359 15.54 38.28 -21.12
C GLY A 359 14.83 37.88 -22.41
N ALA A 360 15.50 38.02 -23.56
CA ALA A 360 14.94 37.64 -24.86
C ALA A 360 14.96 36.12 -25.13
N LYS A 361 15.65 35.32 -24.30
CA LYS A 361 15.76 33.87 -24.51
C LYS A 361 14.52 33.12 -24.01
N PRO A 362 14.25 31.91 -24.54
CA PRO A 362 13.09 31.11 -24.13
C PRO A 362 13.10 30.75 -22.65
N CYS A 363 11.92 30.74 -22.04
CA CYS A 363 11.70 30.45 -20.63
C CYS A 363 11.99 29.00 -20.26
N ARG A 364 12.01 28.09 -21.25
CA ARG A 364 12.50 26.71 -21.10
C ARG A 364 13.90 26.61 -20.47
N LEU A 365 14.75 27.63 -20.63
CA LEU A 365 16.09 27.63 -20.02
C LEU A 365 16.08 27.89 -18.51
N PHE A 366 15.01 28.47 -17.99
CA PHE A 366 14.89 28.93 -16.61
C PHE A 366 13.86 28.13 -15.81
N MET A 367 12.99 27.39 -16.50
CA MET A 367 11.96 26.57 -15.85
C MET A 367 12.58 25.42 -15.05
N ASN A 368 11.92 25.06 -13.95
CA ASN A 368 12.09 23.76 -13.35
C ASN A 368 11.47 22.71 -14.29
N ALA A 369 12.27 21.77 -14.77
CA ALA A 369 11.84 20.69 -15.66
C ALA A 369 11.19 19.51 -14.92
N ALA A 370 11.23 19.49 -13.59
CA ALA A 370 10.58 18.48 -12.76
C ALA A 370 9.65 19.15 -11.72
N PRO A 371 8.57 19.83 -12.15
CA PRO A 371 7.54 20.30 -11.24
C PRO A 371 6.73 19.13 -10.67
N LEU A 372 6.16 19.30 -9.48
CA LEU A 372 5.20 18.33 -8.95
C LEU A 372 3.91 18.42 -9.78
N ILE A 373 3.58 17.34 -10.49
CA ILE A 373 2.38 17.22 -11.33
C ILE A 373 1.49 16.16 -10.71
N ILE A 374 0.19 16.46 -10.60
CA ILE A 374 -0.78 15.66 -9.86
C ILE A 374 -2.04 15.48 -10.70
N ASP A 375 -2.60 14.28 -10.73
CA ASP A 375 -3.89 14.05 -11.38
C ASP A 375 -5.04 14.61 -10.52
N MET A 376 -6.06 15.16 -11.17
CA MET A 376 -7.22 15.74 -10.51
C MET A 376 -7.96 14.74 -9.60
N HIS A 377 -7.80 13.44 -9.85
CA HIS A 377 -8.40 12.39 -9.05
C HIS A 377 -7.55 11.92 -7.86
N THR A 378 -6.31 12.40 -7.72
CA THR A 378 -5.41 12.03 -6.62
C THR A 378 -6.03 12.35 -5.26
N PRO A 379 -6.10 11.41 -4.31
CA PRO A 379 -6.62 11.68 -2.96
C PRO A 379 -5.78 12.72 -2.20
N LEU A 380 -6.45 13.60 -1.47
CA LEU A 380 -5.78 14.69 -0.73
C LEU A 380 -4.83 14.18 0.36
N MET A 381 -5.16 13.05 1.00
CA MET A 381 -4.26 12.41 2.00
C MET A 381 -2.94 11.96 1.37
N THR A 382 -2.98 11.44 0.14
CA THR A 382 -1.79 11.03 -0.62
C THR A 382 -0.93 12.24 -0.96
N LEU A 383 -1.57 13.31 -1.43
CA LEU A 383 -0.93 14.58 -1.76
C LEU A 383 -0.25 15.22 -0.53
N SER A 384 -0.87 15.10 0.65
CA SER A 384 -0.28 15.57 1.92
C SER A 384 1.02 14.89 2.28
N ARG A 385 1.14 13.60 1.92
CA ARG A 385 2.30 12.78 2.24
C ARG A 385 3.47 13.11 1.31
N TRP A 386 3.21 13.21 0.01
CA TRP A 386 4.20 13.62 -0.98
C TRP A 386 4.84 14.97 -0.64
N LEU A 387 4.05 15.92 -0.16
CA LEU A 387 4.56 17.23 0.27
C LEU A 387 5.33 17.18 1.60
N ALA A 388 5.06 16.21 2.47
CA ALA A 388 5.76 16.05 3.75
C ALA A 388 7.12 15.35 3.58
N GLU A 389 7.24 14.45 2.60
CA GLU A 389 8.46 13.68 2.29
C GLU A 389 9.47 14.46 1.43
N SER A 390 9.07 15.60 0.88
CA SER A 390 9.93 16.47 0.09
C SER A 390 10.81 17.34 1.00
N GLU A 391 11.95 16.82 1.49
CA GLU A 391 12.95 17.62 2.23
C GLU A 391 13.59 18.69 1.31
N GLY A 392 13.50 19.98 1.68
CA GLY A 392 14.48 20.94 1.12
C GLY A 392 14.18 22.43 1.15
N HIS A 393 12.99 22.93 0.79
CA HIS A 393 12.83 24.38 0.56
C HIS A 393 11.50 24.92 1.11
N GLY A 394 11.57 26.11 1.74
CA GLY A 394 10.57 26.62 2.65
C GLY A 394 9.15 26.80 2.09
N LEU A 395 8.20 26.76 3.02
CA LEU A 395 6.83 27.30 3.02
C LEU A 395 6.31 27.78 1.65
N VAL A 396 5.43 26.96 1.07
CA VAL A 396 4.61 27.13 -0.17
C VAL A 396 5.16 26.35 -1.38
N HIS A 397 4.61 25.14 -1.57
CA HIS A 397 4.73 24.39 -2.81
C HIS A 397 3.46 24.56 -3.63
N ASP A 398 3.60 25.17 -4.81
CA ASP A 398 2.59 25.06 -5.86
C ASP A 398 2.85 23.78 -6.64
N PHE A 399 1.80 23.05 -6.97
CA PHE A 399 1.85 21.86 -7.81
C PHE A 399 0.87 22.01 -8.97
N ILE A 400 1.18 21.38 -10.10
CA ILE A 400 0.34 21.41 -11.29
C ILE A 400 -0.71 20.32 -11.18
N ILE A 401 -1.98 20.65 -11.42
CA ILE A 401 -3.07 19.68 -11.48
C ILE A 401 -3.42 19.42 -12.95
N THR A 402 -3.49 18.14 -13.29
CA THR A 402 -3.82 17.65 -14.62
C THR A 402 -5.08 16.80 -14.62
N GLY A 403 -5.69 16.62 -15.78
CA GLY A 403 -6.70 15.59 -15.99
C GLY A 403 -6.43 14.94 -17.34
N GLN A 404 -6.32 13.61 -17.36
CA GLN A 404 -5.90 12.87 -18.56
C GLN A 404 -4.56 13.39 -19.12
N GLY A 405 -3.63 13.77 -18.22
CA GLY A 405 -2.30 14.30 -18.58
C GLY A 405 -2.28 15.75 -19.09
N ARG A 406 -3.45 16.40 -19.24
CA ARG A 406 -3.54 17.79 -19.70
C ARG A 406 -3.60 18.77 -18.56
N TYR A 407 -2.97 19.93 -18.72
CA TYR A 407 -2.96 21.02 -17.76
C TYR A 407 -4.38 21.52 -17.49
N LEU A 408 -4.79 21.52 -16.23
CA LEU A 408 -6.07 22.09 -15.79
C LEU A 408 -5.90 23.33 -14.91
N GLY A 409 -4.81 23.38 -14.14
CA GLY A 409 -4.58 24.44 -13.15
C GLY A 409 -3.44 24.11 -12.20
N ILE A 410 -3.35 24.85 -11.10
CA ILE A 410 -2.41 24.61 -10.01
C ILE A 410 -3.15 24.42 -8.69
N GLY A 411 -2.54 23.71 -7.74
CA GLY A 411 -2.95 23.69 -6.34
C GLY A 411 -1.80 24.10 -5.43
N THR A 412 -2.11 24.46 -4.19
CA THR A 412 -1.11 24.93 -3.22
C THR A 412 -1.12 24.04 -1.98
N SER A 413 0.03 23.93 -1.31
CA SER A 413 0.14 23.22 -0.03
C SER A 413 -0.76 23.84 1.07
N GLN A 414 -1.01 25.14 1.01
CA GLN A 414 -1.93 25.83 1.93
C GLN A 414 -3.38 25.39 1.73
N ASP A 415 -3.84 25.37 0.47
CA ASP A 415 -5.20 24.93 0.14
C ASP A 415 -5.43 23.47 0.52
N LEU A 416 -4.40 22.63 0.33
CA LEU A 416 -4.42 21.25 0.79
C LEU A 416 -4.64 21.18 2.29
N LEU A 417 -3.78 21.78 3.10
CA LEU A 417 -3.88 21.71 4.57
C LEU A 417 -5.26 22.20 5.06
N GLN A 418 -5.80 23.24 4.43
CA GLN A 418 -7.15 23.71 4.73
C GLN A 418 -8.23 22.67 4.36
N ALA A 419 -8.12 22.02 3.20
CA ALA A 419 -9.04 20.97 2.79
C ALA A 419 -8.99 19.74 3.71
N LEU A 420 -7.81 19.34 4.18
CA LEU A 420 -7.66 18.19 5.10
C LEU A 420 -8.28 18.47 6.46
N ASN A 421 -8.05 19.66 7.02
CA ASN A 421 -8.65 20.07 8.28
C ASN A 421 -10.19 20.03 8.21
N LEU A 422 -10.77 20.51 7.09
CA LEU A 422 -12.21 20.45 6.86
C LEU A 422 -12.74 19.00 6.79
N LEU A 423 -12.00 18.09 6.16
CA LEU A 423 -12.36 16.67 6.10
C LEU A 423 -12.31 16.01 7.48
N GLN A 424 -11.26 16.27 8.26
CA GLN A 424 -11.12 15.74 9.62
C GLN A 424 -12.20 16.26 10.57
N GLN A 425 -12.55 17.55 10.49
CA GLN A 425 -13.64 18.12 11.28
C GLN A 425 -14.98 17.45 10.96
N ARG A 426 -15.29 17.18 9.69
CA ARG A 426 -16.53 16.51 9.29
C ARG A 426 -16.60 15.05 9.77
N ALA A 427 -15.49 14.31 9.71
CA ALA A 427 -15.43 12.94 10.23
C ALA A 427 -15.69 12.90 11.75
N ALA A 428 -15.06 13.81 12.50
CA ALA A 428 -15.23 13.93 13.94
C ALA A 428 -16.65 14.39 14.34
N GLN A 429 -17.29 15.26 13.55
CA GLN A 429 -18.65 15.74 13.79
C GLN A 429 -19.72 14.63 13.75
N HIS A 430 -19.44 13.53 13.06
CA HIS A 430 -20.42 12.47 12.81
C HIS A 430 -20.10 11.14 13.48
N ALA A 431 -19.04 11.05 14.28
CA ALA A 431 -18.71 9.88 15.09
C ALA A 431 -19.41 9.93 16.45
N ASN A 432 -19.75 8.78 17.02
CA ASN A 432 -20.25 8.71 18.37
C ASN A 432 -19.11 8.98 19.38
N PRO A 433 -19.25 9.92 20.33
CA PRO A 433 -18.16 10.34 21.21
C PRO A 433 -17.67 9.25 22.16
N LEU A 434 -18.50 8.24 22.45
CA LEU A 434 -18.18 7.19 23.42
C LEU A 434 -17.43 6.00 22.78
N THR A 435 -17.82 5.62 21.57
CA THR A 435 -17.29 4.43 20.88
C THR A 435 -16.43 4.75 19.66
N GLN A 436 -16.39 6.02 19.22
CA GLN A 436 -15.75 6.48 17.98
C GLN A 436 -16.31 5.88 16.67
N LEU A 437 -17.27 4.96 16.77
CA LEU A 437 -17.99 4.40 15.64
C LEU A 437 -18.81 5.45 14.87
N PRO A 438 -19.06 5.24 13.56
CA PRO A 438 -19.89 6.12 12.75
C PRO A 438 -21.30 6.31 13.32
N GLY A 439 -21.78 7.55 13.37
CA GLY A 439 -23.11 7.92 13.86
C GLY A 439 -24.18 7.99 12.77
N ASN A 440 -25.29 8.66 13.06
CA ASN A 440 -26.52 8.64 12.23
C ASN A 440 -26.32 9.02 10.76
N VAL A 441 -25.51 10.04 10.48
CA VAL A 441 -25.29 10.52 9.10
C VAL A 441 -24.53 9.49 8.24
N PRO A 442 -23.38 8.94 8.68
CA PRO A 442 -22.74 7.81 8.02
C PRO A 442 -23.62 6.56 7.88
N ILE A 443 -24.41 6.22 8.91
CA ILE A 443 -25.32 5.07 8.91
C ILE A 443 -26.35 5.20 7.77
N ASP A 444 -27.07 6.31 7.72
CA ASP A 444 -28.09 6.56 6.70
C ASP A 444 -27.51 6.48 5.29
N ARG A 445 -26.33 7.09 5.09
CA ARG A 445 -25.61 7.04 3.83
C ARG A 445 -25.27 5.62 3.41
N GLN A 446 -24.81 4.79 4.34
CA GLN A 446 -24.44 3.40 4.04
C GLN A 446 -25.66 2.54 3.71
N VAL A 447 -26.76 2.69 4.45
CA VAL A 447 -28.02 1.98 4.15
C VAL A 447 -28.52 2.33 2.75
N LYS A 448 -28.49 3.62 2.39
CA LYS A 448 -28.85 4.08 1.04
C LYS A 448 -27.93 3.50 -0.03
N ARG A 449 -26.63 3.38 0.24
CA ARG A 449 -25.67 2.73 -0.66
C ARG A 449 -26.02 1.26 -0.87
N PHE A 450 -26.22 0.50 0.20
CA PHE A 450 -26.55 -0.92 0.10
C PHE A 450 -27.88 -1.17 -0.63
N LEU A 451 -28.87 -0.28 -0.46
CA LEU A 451 -30.11 -0.30 -1.24
C LEU A 451 -29.87 -0.03 -2.74
N ALA A 452 -29.03 0.96 -3.07
CA ALA A 452 -28.75 1.35 -4.45
C ALA A 452 -27.96 0.29 -5.21
N ASP A 453 -27.02 -0.38 -4.56
CA ASP A 453 -26.18 -1.43 -5.15
C ASP A 453 -26.97 -2.68 -5.59
N GLY A 454 -28.26 -2.79 -5.20
CA GLY A 454 -29.16 -3.85 -5.69
C GLY A 454 -28.79 -5.27 -5.28
N GLN A 455 -27.91 -5.44 -4.29
CA GLN A 455 -27.52 -6.73 -3.75
C GLN A 455 -28.23 -7.03 -2.42
N PRO A 456 -28.53 -8.30 -2.11
CA PRO A 456 -29.08 -8.67 -0.82
C PRO A 456 -28.12 -8.33 0.32
N PHE A 457 -28.66 -7.78 1.42
CA PHE A 457 -27.90 -7.53 2.65
C PHE A 457 -28.80 -7.73 3.86
N ALA A 458 -28.20 -7.96 5.03
CA ALA A 458 -28.93 -8.04 6.29
C ALA A 458 -28.69 -6.78 7.12
N VAL A 459 -29.76 -6.22 7.69
CA VAL A 459 -29.70 -5.12 8.66
C VAL A 459 -30.00 -5.70 10.03
N CYS A 460 -29.06 -5.55 10.96
CA CYS A 460 -29.17 -6.06 12.31
C CYS A 460 -29.08 -4.89 13.30
N TYR A 461 -30.15 -4.65 14.04
CA TYR A 461 -30.15 -3.73 15.17
C TYR A 461 -29.78 -4.50 16.44
N ALA A 462 -28.83 -3.94 17.19
CA ALA A 462 -28.35 -4.47 18.45
C ALA A 462 -28.72 -3.51 19.58
N ASP A 463 -29.25 -4.07 20.67
CA ASP A 463 -29.68 -3.30 21.85
C ASP A 463 -29.53 -4.14 23.13
N LEU A 464 -29.19 -3.46 24.22
CA LEU A 464 -29.03 -4.05 25.55
C LEU A 464 -30.37 -4.16 26.32
N ASP A 465 -30.70 -5.39 26.69
CA ASP A 465 -31.83 -5.70 27.57
C ASP A 465 -31.48 -5.39 29.03
N ASP A 466 -32.46 -4.87 29.78
CA ASP A 466 -32.34 -4.51 31.20
C ASP A 466 -31.13 -3.61 31.55
N PHE A 467 -30.66 -2.80 30.59
CA PHE A 467 -29.50 -1.91 30.78
C PHE A 467 -29.77 -0.73 31.74
N LYS A 468 -31.00 -0.23 31.79
CA LYS A 468 -31.37 0.89 32.67
C LYS A 468 -31.26 0.53 34.16
N PRO A 469 -31.80 -0.61 34.65
CA PRO A 469 -31.51 -1.11 35.99
C PRO A 469 -30.02 -1.22 36.32
N PHE A 470 -29.18 -1.56 35.34
CA PHE A 470 -27.73 -1.65 35.54
C PHE A 470 -27.11 -0.27 35.77
N ASN A 471 -27.50 0.73 34.95
CA ASN A 471 -27.06 2.11 35.14
C ASN A 471 -27.54 2.72 36.46
N ASP A 472 -28.77 2.43 36.86
CA ASP A 472 -29.32 2.89 38.15
C ASP A 472 -28.54 2.28 39.34
N ALA A 473 -28.02 1.05 39.21
CA ALA A 473 -27.28 0.35 40.26
C ALA A 473 -25.78 0.71 40.33
N PHE A 474 -25.13 0.83 39.16
CA PHE A 474 -23.67 0.91 39.03
C PHE A 474 -23.16 2.26 38.51
N GLY A 475 -24.07 3.15 38.11
CA GLY A 475 -23.77 4.46 37.57
C GLY A 475 -23.35 4.45 36.09
N TYR A 476 -23.52 5.60 35.44
CA TYR A 476 -23.29 5.76 34.00
C TYR A 476 -21.87 5.43 33.55
N ARG A 477 -20.85 5.68 34.38
CA ARG A 477 -19.46 5.34 34.01
C ARG A 477 -19.27 3.85 33.76
N ARG A 478 -19.93 3.00 34.57
CA ARG A 478 -19.91 1.54 34.36
C ARG A 478 -20.82 1.13 33.21
N GLY A 479 -21.93 1.83 33.00
CA GLY A 479 -22.74 1.72 31.80
C GLY A 479 -21.96 1.93 30.51
N ASP A 480 -21.14 2.98 30.47
CA ASP A 480 -20.27 3.30 29.35
C ASP A 480 -19.29 2.16 29.02
N ASP A 481 -18.78 1.46 30.04
CA ASP A 481 -17.90 0.30 29.84
C ASP A 481 -18.63 -0.87 29.18
N VAL A 482 -19.92 -1.06 29.50
CA VAL A 482 -20.79 -2.04 28.83
C VAL A 482 -21.04 -1.64 27.38
N ILE A 483 -21.31 -0.36 27.10
CA ILE A 483 -21.49 0.14 25.73
C ILE A 483 -20.19 -0.02 24.91
N ARG A 484 -19.03 0.26 25.50
CA ARG A 484 -17.71 0.03 24.86
C ARG A 484 -17.42 -1.45 24.65
N LEU A 485 -17.83 -2.32 25.58
CA LEU A 485 -17.74 -3.77 25.39
C LEU A 485 -18.60 -4.18 24.18
N LEU A 486 -19.85 -3.74 24.12
CA LEU A 486 -20.74 -4.03 23.00
C LEU A 486 -20.13 -3.55 21.67
N GLY A 487 -19.68 -2.29 21.60
CA GLY A 487 -19.04 -1.76 20.40
C GLY A 487 -17.83 -2.57 19.93
N ARG A 488 -16.98 -3.02 20.87
CA ARG A 488 -15.82 -3.89 20.56
C ARG A 488 -16.26 -5.28 20.10
N THR A 489 -17.23 -5.89 20.77
CA THR A 489 -17.77 -7.19 20.39
C THR A 489 -18.36 -7.13 18.98
N LEU A 490 -19.21 -6.15 18.69
CA LEU A 490 -19.81 -5.99 17.36
C LEU A 490 -18.75 -5.73 16.28
N SER A 491 -17.73 -4.91 16.59
CA SER A 491 -16.66 -4.60 15.63
C SER A 491 -15.80 -5.81 15.27
N ALA A 492 -15.64 -6.77 16.18
CA ALA A 492 -14.87 -7.99 15.92
C ALA A 492 -15.56 -8.93 14.89
N TYR A 493 -16.86 -8.73 14.65
CA TYR A 493 -17.66 -9.56 13.76
C TYR A 493 -18.11 -8.82 12.48
N ALA A 494 -17.80 -7.54 12.35
CA ALA A 494 -18.02 -6.77 11.13
C ALA A 494 -16.77 -6.81 10.25
N GLU A 495 -16.89 -7.31 9.03
CA GLU A 495 -15.77 -7.40 8.09
C GLU A 495 -15.50 -6.05 7.43
N ALA A 496 -14.30 -5.50 7.63
CA ALA A 496 -13.94 -4.18 7.13
C ALA A 496 -13.98 -4.14 5.59
N GLY A 497 -14.71 -3.17 5.03
CA GLY A 497 -14.87 -3.00 3.58
C GLY A 497 -16.09 -3.71 2.99
N GLN A 498 -16.57 -4.78 3.63
CA GLN A 498 -17.75 -5.54 3.20
C GLN A 498 -18.99 -5.20 4.04
N ASP A 499 -18.85 -5.21 5.37
CA ASP A 499 -19.90 -4.91 6.33
C ASP A 499 -19.76 -3.48 6.87
N PHE A 500 -20.76 -3.01 7.61
CA PHE A 500 -20.72 -1.71 8.25
C PHE A 500 -21.29 -1.77 9.66
N LEU A 501 -20.59 -1.15 10.61
CA LEU A 501 -21.01 -0.99 11.99
C LEU A 501 -21.19 0.50 12.29
N GLY A 502 -22.34 0.86 12.86
CA GLY A 502 -22.61 2.20 13.35
C GLY A 502 -23.19 2.21 14.77
N HIS A 503 -23.04 3.35 15.44
CA HIS A 503 -23.59 3.60 16.78
C HIS A 503 -24.55 4.80 16.71
N ILE A 504 -25.85 4.51 16.86
CA ILE A 504 -26.94 5.48 16.76
C ILE A 504 -26.97 6.39 17.99
N GLY A 505 -26.91 5.79 19.18
CA GLY A 505 -26.80 6.48 20.46
C GLY A 505 -27.22 5.59 21.64
N GLY A 506 -26.69 5.88 22.84
CA GLY A 506 -26.98 5.07 24.03
C GLY A 506 -26.50 3.64 23.87
N ASP A 507 -27.43 2.69 23.91
CA ASP A 507 -27.26 1.26 23.71
C ASP A 507 -27.68 0.77 22.31
N ASP A 508 -28.04 1.68 21.39
CA ASP A 508 -28.49 1.36 20.03
C ASP A 508 -27.35 1.29 19.01
N PHE A 509 -27.12 0.10 18.47
CA PHE A 509 -26.15 -0.17 17.41
C PHE A 509 -26.83 -0.75 16.17
N ILE A 510 -26.19 -0.56 15.02
CA ILE A 510 -26.64 -1.11 13.74
C ILE A 510 -25.47 -1.76 13.01
N LEU A 511 -25.70 -2.97 12.51
CA LEU A 511 -24.81 -3.70 11.64
C LEU A 511 -25.49 -3.93 10.29
N LEU A 512 -24.77 -3.65 9.22
CA LEU A 512 -25.17 -3.95 7.86
C LEU A 512 -24.23 -5.04 7.34
N PHE A 513 -24.77 -6.22 7.11
CA PHE A 513 -24.00 -7.38 6.65
C PHE A 513 -24.23 -7.64 5.17
N ARG A 514 -23.15 -7.70 4.40
CA ARG A 514 -23.10 -8.39 3.10
C ARG A 514 -22.57 -9.80 3.23
N SER A 515 -21.90 -10.09 4.34
CA SER A 515 -21.38 -11.42 4.67
C SER A 515 -22.52 -12.46 4.72
N ARG A 516 -22.38 -13.57 3.98
CA ARG A 516 -23.42 -14.61 3.87
C ARG A 516 -23.64 -15.38 5.18
N ASP A 517 -22.62 -15.43 6.03
CA ASP A 517 -22.60 -16.06 7.34
C ASP A 517 -23.10 -15.14 8.47
N TRP A 518 -23.75 -14.00 8.15
CA TRP A 518 -24.22 -13.01 9.13
C TRP A 518 -25.05 -13.61 10.28
N ARG A 519 -25.86 -14.65 10.02
CA ARG A 519 -26.66 -15.32 11.06
C ARG A 519 -25.78 -15.99 12.11
N GLU A 520 -24.70 -16.62 11.66
CA GLU A 520 -23.75 -17.29 12.53
C GLU A 520 -22.93 -16.26 13.31
N ARG A 521 -22.50 -15.19 12.65
CA ARG A 521 -21.84 -14.04 13.31
C ARG A 521 -22.73 -13.44 14.40
N CYS A 522 -24.02 -13.22 14.13
CA CYS A 522 -24.98 -12.74 15.13
C CYS A 522 -25.09 -13.68 16.35
N ARG A 523 -25.10 -15.00 16.16
CA ARG A 523 -25.12 -15.94 17.31
C ARG A 523 -23.85 -15.84 18.14
N ARG A 524 -22.69 -15.78 17.49
CA ARG A 524 -21.41 -15.64 18.19
C ARG A 524 -21.29 -14.30 18.93
N ILE A 525 -21.82 -13.22 18.35
CA ILE A 525 -21.93 -11.91 19.01
C ILE A 525 -22.71 -12.04 20.33
N LEU A 526 -23.86 -12.72 20.34
CA LEU A 526 -24.67 -12.93 21.55
C LEU A 526 -23.90 -13.70 22.62
N ASP A 527 -23.21 -14.78 22.23
CA ASP A 527 -22.45 -15.62 23.14
C ASP A 527 -21.24 -14.87 23.73
N ASP A 528 -20.48 -14.18 22.89
CA ASP A 528 -19.26 -13.48 23.31
C ASP A 528 -19.56 -12.22 24.10
N PHE A 529 -20.65 -11.51 23.78
CA PHE A 529 -21.12 -10.42 24.64
C PHE A 529 -21.50 -10.95 26.03
N SER A 530 -22.22 -12.07 26.11
CA SER A 530 -22.61 -12.68 27.39
C SER A 530 -21.40 -13.09 28.23
N LYS A 531 -20.38 -13.70 27.60
CA LYS A 531 -19.10 -14.02 28.26
C LYS A 531 -18.37 -12.75 28.72
N GLY A 532 -18.30 -11.74 27.86
CA GLY A 532 -17.66 -10.46 28.16
C GLY A 532 -18.32 -9.74 29.34
N MET A 533 -19.64 -9.81 29.46
CA MET A 533 -20.38 -9.25 30.59
C MET A 533 -20.03 -9.93 31.92
N ILE A 534 -19.93 -11.27 31.92
CA ILE A 534 -19.51 -12.04 33.11
C ILE A 534 -18.09 -11.62 33.52
N GLN A 535 -17.17 -11.52 32.55
CA GLN A 535 -15.79 -11.11 32.82
C GLN A 535 -15.71 -9.67 33.36
N LEU A 536 -16.41 -8.72 32.74
CA LEU A 536 -16.42 -7.32 33.14
C LEU A 536 -16.88 -7.15 34.60
N LEU A 537 -17.83 -7.97 35.06
CA LEU A 537 -18.31 -7.96 36.45
C LEU A 537 -17.36 -8.67 37.42
N ALA A 538 -16.76 -9.77 37.00
CA ALA A 538 -15.77 -10.48 37.79
C ALA A 538 -14.54 -9.60 38.09
N GLU A 539 -14.04 -8.87 37.09
CA GLU A 539 -12.96 -7.89 37.24
C GLU A 539 -13.32 -6.75 38.21
N GLN A 540 -14.61 -6.51 38.44
CA GLN A 540 -15.11 -5.49 39.36
C GLN A 540 -15.46 -6.04 40.75
N GLY A 541 -15.10 -7.30 41.05
CA GLY A 541 -15.26 -7.91 42.38
C GLY A 541 -16.70 -8.28 42.75
N GLN A 542 -17.58 -8.42 41.76
CA GLN A 542 -18.96 -8.90 41.96
C GLN A 542 -19.07 -10.40 41.62
N ALA A 543 -19.85 -11.15 42.39
CA ALA A 543 -20.01 -12.59 42.17
C ALA A 543 -20.75 -12.86 40.84
N ALA A 544 -20.17 -13.73 40.01
CA ALA A 544 -20.67 -14.13 38.68
C ALA A 544 -21.91 -15.06 38.73
N ASP A 545 -22.71 -15.00 39.79
CA ASP A 545 -23.81 -15.95 40.07
C ASP A 545 -25.10 -15.55 39.32
N GLY A 546 -24.96 -15.18 38.04
CA GLY A 546 -26.05 -14.92 37.10
C GLY A 546 -26.86 -13.63 37.33
N GLY A 547 -26.40 -12.71 38.18
CA GLY A 547 -27.11 -11.46 38.46
C GLY A 547 -26.44 -10.59 39.52
N TYR A 548 -27.07 -9.46 39.86
CA TYR A 548 -26.61 -8.53 40.90
C TYR A 548 -27.78 -8.06 41.78
N GLU A 549 -27.51 -7.72 43.04
CA GLU A 549 -28.49 -7.09 43.92
C GLU A 549 -28.37 -5.56 43.86
N ALA A 550 -29.49 -4.88 43.60
CA ALA A 550 -29.55 -3.43 43.63
C ALA A 550 -30.84 -2.95 44.31
N GLN A 551 -30.79 -1.76 44.91
CA GLN A 551 -31.99 -1.08 45.37
C GLN A 551 -32.71 -0.46 44.17
N ASP A 552 -34.01 -0.72 44.06
CA ASP A 552 -34.84 0.02 43.12
C ASP A 552 -35.06 1.47 43.60
N ARG A 553 -35.71 2.30 42.77
CA ARG A 553 -36.00 3.71 43.08
C ARG A 553 -36.92 3.91 44.30
N ARG A 554 -37.49 2.83 44.85
CA ARG A 554 -38.33 2.82 46.06
C ARG A 554 -37.57 2.32 47.29
N GLY A 555 -36.29 1.99 47.14
CA GLY A 555 -35.42 1.49 48.21
C GLY A 555 -35.54 -0.01 48.49
N GLU A 556 -36.30 -0.76 47.69
CA GLU A 556 -36.43 -2.21 47.83
C GLU A 556 -35.23 -2.92 47.20
N ARG A 557 -34.60 -3.86 47.92
CA ARG A 557 -33.56 -4.72 47.34
C ARG A 557 -34.20 -5.75 46.41
N ARG A 558 -33.81 -5.72 45.14
CA ARG A 558 -34.19 -6.72 44.13
C ARG A 558 -32.95 -7.30 43.48
N ARG A 559 -33.04 -8.59 43.13
CA ARG A 559 -32.03 -9.27 42.32
C ARG A 559 -32.37 -9.07 40.85
N TYR A 560 -31.44 -8.47 40.11
CA TYR A 560 -31.52 -8.27 38.67
C TYR A 560 -30.62 -9.27 37.95
N GLY A 561 -31.03 -9.70 36.75
CA GLY A 561 -30.16 -10.45 35.84
C GLY A 561 -29.06 -9.54 35.26
N LEU A 562 -28.05 -10.13 34.63
CA LEU A 562 -27.06 -9.36 33.87
C LEU A 562 -27.71 -8.77 32.61
N PRO A 563 -27.29 -7.57 32.17
CA PRO A 563 -27.69 -7.07 30.86
C PRO A 563 -27.36 -8.08 29.77
N THR A 564 -28.37 -8.41 28.97
CA THR A 564 -28.25 -9.32 27.82
C THR A 564 -28.38 -8.54 26.52
N LEU A 565 -28.07 -9.18 25.39
CA LEU A 565 -28.10 -8.54 24.08
C LEU A 565 -29.26 -9.10 23.26
N SER A 566 -30.06 -8.21 22.68
CA SER A 566 -31.09 -8.55 21.70
C SER A 566 -30.69 -8.05 20.31
N LEU A 567 -30.76 -8.95 19.34
CA LEU A 567 -30.49 -8.66 17.93
C LEU A 567 -31.77 -8.80 17.10
N GLY A 568 -32.22 -7.71 16.49
CA GLY A 568 -33.31 -7.69 15.53
C GLY A 568 -32.78 -7.56 14.11
N ALA A 569 -32.94 -8.60 13.30
CA ALA A 569 -32.40 -8.64 11.94
C ALA A 569 -33.51 -8.67 10.88
N VAL A 570 -33.26 -7.95 9.78
CA VAL A 570 -34.10 -7.91 8.57
C VAL A 570 -33.23 -8.26 7.39
N GLN A 571 -33.65 -9.24 6.59
CA GLN A 571 -33.01 -9.54 5.31
C GLN A 571 -33.64 -8.64 4.24
N VAL A 572 -32.82 -7.77 3.65
CA VAL A 572 -33.23 -6.82 2.63
C VAL A 572 -32.92 -7.44 1.28
N GLU A 573 -33.97 -7.85 0.58
CA GLU A 573 -33.88 -8.32 -0.80
C GLU A 573 -34.08 -7.14 -1.78
N PRO A 574 -33.44 -7.16 -2.96
CA PRO A 574 -33.57 -6.10 -3.95
C PRO A 574 -35.03 -5.84 -4.34
N GLY A 575 -35.45 -4.58 -4.32
CA GLY A 575 -36.81 -4.15 -4.71
C GLY A 575 -37.91 -4.34 -3.65
N VAL A 576 -37.62 -4.98 -2.50
CA VAL A 576 -38.61 -5.17 -1.41
C VAL A 576 -38.79 -3.91 -0.56
N TYR A 577 -37.71 -3.16 -0.33
CA TYR A 577 -37.72 -1.93 0.44
C TYR A 577 -37.30 -0.76 -0.46
N GLN A 578 -38.07 0.33 -0.45
CA GLN A 578 -37.83 1.51 -1.29
C GLN A 578 -37.10 2.64 -0.56
N SER A 579 -37.02 2.58 0.77
CA SER A 579 -36.33 3.60 1.56
C SER A 579 -35.71 3.06 2.84
N HIS A 580 -34.65 3.74 3.29
CA HIS A 580 -34.00 3.48 4.58
C HIS A 580 -34.98 3.54 5.78
N HIS A 581 -36.03 4.38 5.71
CA HIS A 581 -37.05 4.48 6.75
C HIS A 581 -37.85 3.17 6.90
N GLN A 582 -38.19 2.51 5.79
CA GLN A 582 -38.92 1.23 5.84
C GLN A 582 -38.06 0.12 6.44
N ILE A 583 -36.76 0.10 6.13
CA ILE A 583 -35.81 -0.84 6.73
C ILE A 583 -35.67 -0.57 8.23
N ALA A 584 -35.50 0.70 8.62
CA ALA A 584 -35.37 1.07 10.02
C ALA A 584 -36.63 0.69 10.82
N GLN A 585 -37.82 0.87 10.25
CA GLN A 585 -39.07 0.45 10.88
C GLN A 585 -39.13 -1.08 11.03
N ALA A 586 -38.87 -1.84 9.96
CA ALA A 586 -38.88 -3.30 10.01
C ALA A 586 -37.84 -3.84 11.01
N ALA A 587 -36.66 -3.22 11.08
CA ALA A 587 -35.61 -3.63 12.00
C ALA A 587 -35.94 -3.25 13.46
N SER A 588 -36.61 -2.11 13.67
CA SER A 588 -37.13 -1.72 14.98
C SER A 588 -38.22 -2.70 15.47
N GLU A 589 -39.12 -3.13 14.57
CA GLU A 589 -40.12 -4.16 14.87
C GLU A 589 -39.45 -5.52 15.20
N ALA A 590 -38.47 -5.93 14.40
CA ALA A 590 -37.69 -7.15 14.63
C ALA A 590 -37.00 -7.13 16.00
N LYS A 591 -36.38 -5.99 16.34
CA LYS A 591 -35.77 -5.74 17.65
C LYS A 591 -36.80 -5.83 18.77
N ALA A 592 -37.98 -5.22 18.62
CA ALA A 592 -39.05 -5.30 19.62
C ALA A 592 -39.57 -6.73 19.83
N GLN A 593 -39.50 -7.59 18.82
CA GLN A 593 -39.82 -9.02 18.97
C GLN A 593 -38.68 -9.79 19.65
N ALA A 594 -37.41 -9.46 19.38
CA ALA A 594 -36.26 -10.06 20.06
C ALA A 594 -36.36 -9.85 21.59
N LYS A 595 -36.67 -8.61 22.01
CA LYS A 595 -36.83 -8.25 23.43
C LYS A 595 -37.94 -8.96 24.20
N LYS A 596 -38.89 -9.61 23.51
CA LYS A 596 -39.96 -10.38 24.19
C LYS A 596 -39.46 -11.74 24.69
N GLN A 597 -38.35 -12.22 24.16
CA GLN A 597 -37.74 -13.46 24.60
C GLN A 597 -36.79 -13.16 25.76
N ALA A 598 -36.78 -14.03 26.77
CA ALA A 598 -35.89 -13.88 27.90
C ALA A 598 -34.48 -14.35 27.53
N GLY A 599 -33.47 -13.50 27.78
CA GLY A 599 -32.06 -13.79 27.53
C GLY A 599 -31.59 -13.43 26.12
N PRO A 600 -30.32 -13.74 25.78
CA PRO A 600 -29.72 -13.37 24.50
C PRO A 600 -30.50 -13.94 23.32
N CYS A 601 -30.96 -13.07 22.42
CA CYS A 601 -31.88 -13.47 21.35
C CYS A 601 -31.49 -12.86 19.99
N LEU A 602 -31.61 -13.67 18.93
CA LEU A 602 -31.64 -13.21 17.55
C LEU A 602 -33.04 -13.44 16.97
N TYR A 603 -33.74 -12.36 16.65
CA TYR A 603 -34.99 -12.40 15.90
C TYR A 603 -34.73 -11.99 14.46
N VAL A 604 -35.16 -12.82 13.50
CA VAL A 604 -35.09 -12.50 12.07
C VAL A 604 -36.50 -12.26 11.56
N GLU A 605 -36.79 -11.06 11.07
CA GLU A 605 -38.07 -10.73 10.46
C GLU A 605 -38.26 -11.55 9.17
N ARG A 606 -39.42 -12.19 9.06
CA ARG A 606 -39.79 -13.07 7.94
C ARG A 606 -40.93 -12.52 7.10
N ARG A 607 -41.60 -11.45 7.56
CA ARG A 607 -42.72 -10.81 6.87
C ARG A 607 -42.18 -9.85 5.80
N GLN A 608 -42.63 -10.03 4.56
CA GLN A 608 -42.38 -9.04 3.51
C GLN A 608 -43.37 -7.87 3.68
N PRO A 609 -42.94 -6.61 3.44
CA PRO A 609 -43.86 -5.48 3.43
C PRO A 609 -44.94 -5.70 2.37
N GLU A 610 -46.21 -5.47 2.72
CA GLU A 610 -47.31 -5.48 1.77
C GLU A 610 -47.02 -4.44 0.68
N GLN A 611 -46.93 -4.88 -0.58
CA GLN A 611 -46.83 -3.97 -1.71
C GLN A 611 -48.09 -3.08 -1.71
N GLN A 612 -47.95 -1.81 -1.35
CA GLN A 612 -49.04 -0.85 -1.54
C GLN A 612 -49.36 -0.82 -3.04
N PRO A 613 -50.62 -1.06 -3.45
CA PRO A 613 -50.97 -1.06 -4.86
C PRO A 613 -50.65 0.32 -5.42
N ALA A 614 -49.85 0.33 -6.49
CA ALA A 614 -49.49 1.53 -7.24
C ALA A 614 -50.77 2.31 -7.52
N THR A 615 -50.92 3.45 -6.87
CA THR A 615 -52.05 4.34 -7.08
C THR A 615 -51.91 4.83 -8.51
N GLN A 616 -52.73 4.28 -9.41
CA GLN A 616 -52.88 4.77 -10.78
C GLN A 616 -53.35 6.22 -10.69
N ALA A 617 -52.42 7.16 -10.85
CA ALA A 617 -52.75 8.55 -11.14
C ALA A 617 -53.07 8.64 -12.63
N ALA A 618 -54.35 8.85 -12.91
CA ALA A 618 -54.91 9.20 -14.21
C ALA A 618 -54.59 10.66 -14.59
#